data_AF-A0A1L3ZW26-F1
#
_entry.id   AF-A0A1L3ZW26-F1
#
_cell.length_a   1.000
_cell.length_b   1.000
_cell.length_c   1.000
_cell.angle_alpha   90.00
_cell.angle_beta   90.00
_cell.angle_gamma   90.00
#
_symmetry.space_group_name_H-M   'P 1'
#
loop_
_entity.id
_entity.type
_entity.pdbx_description
1 polymer ?
#
loop_
_entity_poly.entity_id
_entity_poly.type
_entity_poly.pdbx_seq_one_letter_code
_entity_poly.pdbx_strand_id
1 'polypeptide(L)'
;MALLAGCGAADPTSMERFKRTGDLIAVSGGDAGAPNACFTCHGLEGEGNGAGAPRLAGLDMGYMTRQLEGYAAGLRLHPEMEAISRRLSAADRMAVSAYYSEMPFDPLATETARAAPPIYVKGDPSRGLLPCADCHGVEGEGVGPANPALAGQPAAYLAAQLSAWRRGERRNDPGNVMTVISLRLSAREIDRVAAYAASLRGGPQRPESREASLAERRDDPRNGASAPPPHEAGPPAAADRLGYGEHLPPHPSEPSGS
;
A
#
# COMPACT_ATOMS: atom_id res chain seq x y z
N MET A 1 43.05 -29.83 -24.84
CA MET A 1 42.28 -28.56 -24.79
C MET A 1 40.89 -28.91 -24.28
N ALA A 2 40.72 -28.97 -22.95
CA ALA A 2 39.47 -29.35 -22.30
C ALA A 2 38.81 -28.09 -21.75
N LEU A 3 37.66 -27.71 -22.29
CA LEU A 3 36.84 -26.60 -21.80
C LEU A 3 35.97 -27.14 -20.65
N LEU A 4 36.35 -26.83 -19.42
CA LEU A 4 35.50 -27.04 -18.25
C LEU A 4 34.49 -25.88 -18.18
N ALA A 5 33.26 -26.14 -18.63
CA ALA A 5 32.12 -25.27 -18.36
C ALA A 5 31.73 -25.40 -16.88
N GLY A 6 32.11 -24.43 -16.07
CA GLY A 6 31.66 -24.33 -14.68
C GLY A 6 30.23 -23.81 -14.62
N CYS A 7 29.28 -24.67 -14.23
CA CYS A 7 27.97 -24.22 -13.75
C CYS A 7 28.17 -23.59 -12.37
N GLY A 8 28.32 -22.27 -12.32
CA GLY A 8 28.25 -21.53 -11.05
C GLY A 8 26.83 -21.63 -10.50
N ALA A 9 26.69 -21.95 -9.21
CA ALA A 9 25.41 -21.85 -8.51
C ALA A 9 24.90 -20.40 -8.63
N ALA A 10 23.67 -20.22 -9.09
CA ALA A 10 23.06 -18.90 -9.15
C ALA A 10 23.02 -18.29 -7.75
N ASP A 11 23.75 -17.19 -7.56
CA ASP A 11 23.75 -16.43 -6.33
C ASP A 11 22.34 -15.83 -6.13
N PRO A 12 21.60 -16.19 -5.05
CA PRO A 12 20.27 -15.64 -4.81
C PRO A 12 20.27 -14.11 -4.68
N THR A 13 21.41 -13.49 -4.35
CA THR A 13 21.56 -12.03 -4.33
C THR A 13 21.58 -11.42 -5.73
N SER A 14 21.95 -12.18 -6.77
CA SER A 14 21.95 -11.71 -8.16
C SER A 14 20.53 -11.65 -8.73
N MET A 15 19.63 -12.54 -8.30
CA MET A 15 18.21 -12.48 -8.66
C MET A 15 17.44 -11.39 -7.90
N GLU A 16 17.85 -11.07 -6.67
CA GLU A 16 17.32 -9.92 -5.92
C GLU A 16 17.69 -8.57 -6.56
N ARG A 17 18.89 -8.44 -7.15
CA ARG A 17 19.34 -7.22 -7.83
C ARG A 17 18.51 -6.83 -9.07
N PHE A 18 17.68 -7.74 -9.58
CA PHE A 18 16.79 -7.45 -10.72
C PHE A 18 15.33 -7.25 -10.32
N LYS A 19 14.99 -7.28 -9.01
CA LYS A 19 13.67 -6.79 -8.57
C LYS A 19 13.67 -5.27 -8.69
N ARG A 20 12.89 -4.73 -9.63
CA ARG A 20 12.70 -3.29 -9.76
C ARG A 20 12.06 -2.75 -8.48
N THR A 21 12.77 -1.87 -7.80
CA THR A 21 12.25 -1.17 -6.62
C THR A 21 11.21 -0.13 -7.04
N GLY A 22 10.34 0.28 -6.12
CA GLY A 22 9.25 1.20 -6.42
C GLY A 22 9.72 2.58 -6.88
N ASP A 23 10.81 3.09 -6.29
CA ASP A 23 11.48 4.34 -6.67
C ASP A 23 12.02 4.27 -8.11
N LEU A 24 12.66 3.15 -8.47
CA LEU A 24 13.16 2.96 -9.84
C LEU A 24 12.02 2.93 -10.85
N ILE A 25 10.90 2.27 -10.54
CA ILE A 25 9.71 2.27 -11.40
C ILE A 25 9.14 3.68 -11.53
N ALA A 26 9.07 4.44 -10.44
CA ALA A 26 8.55 5.80 -10.45
C ALA A 26 9.35 6.73 -11.38
N VAL A 27 10.68 6.60 -11.41
CA VAL A 27 11.56 7.47 -12.22
C VAL A 27 11.85 6.94 -13.63
N SER A 28 11.62 5.65 -13.90
CA SER A 28 11.91 5.03 -15.21
C SER A 28 10.67 4.62 -16.00
N GLY A 29 9.50 4.57 -15.35
CA GLY A 29 8.28 3.98 -15.91
C GLY A 29 8.27 2.45 -15.91
N GLY A 30 9.33 1.79 -15.41
CA GLY A 30 9.44 0.33 -15.40
C GLY A 30 9.24 -0.26 -16.79
N ASP A 31 8.41 -1.30 -16.90
CA ASP A 31 8.06 -1.91 -18.18
C ASP A 31 7.15 -1.05 -19.08
N ALA A 32 6.59 0.05 -18.55
CA ALA A 32 5.93 1.04 -19.40
C ALA A 32 6.92 1.94 -20.15
N GLY A 33 8.20 1.96 -19.74
CA GLY A 33 9.28 2.70 -20.39
C GLY A 33 9.37 4.18 -19.99
N ALA A 34 10.53 4.79 -20.29
CA ALA A 34 10.90 6.14 -19.82
C ALA A 34 9.87 7.26 -20.09
N PRO A 35 9.17 7.32 -21.25
CA PRO A 35 8.13 8.33 -21.49
C PRO A 35 6.94 8.23 -20.52
N ASN A 36 6.80 7.10 -19.82
CA ASN A 36 5.73 6.79 -18.89
C ASN A 36 6.21 6.80 -17.43
N ALA A 37 7.38 7.38 -17.15
CA ALA A 37 7.84 7.58 -15.78
C ALA A 37 6.82 8.43 -15.00
N CYS A 38 6.46 7.98 -13.79
CA CYS A 38 5.32 8.49 -13.04
C CYS A 38 5.45 9.99 -12.75
N PHE A 39 6.67 10.44 -12.41
CA PHE A 39 6.92 11.84 -12.07
C PHE A 39 6.63 12.83 -13.21
N THR A 40 6.66 12.37 -14.46
CA THR A 40 6.43 13.24 -15.64
C THR A 40 5.03 13.86 -15.64
N CYS A 41 4.06 13.18 -15.01
CA CYS A 41 2.70 13.67 -14.84
C CYS A 41 2.35 13.96 -13.38
N HIS A 42 2.85 13.16 -12.44
CA HIS A 42 2.48 13.22 -11.03
C HIS A 42 3.42 14.05 -10.15
N GLY A 43 4.44 14.68 -10.74
CA GLY A 43 5.43 15.45 -10.00
C GLY A 43 6.54 14.58 -9.41
N LEU A 44 7.71 15.19 -9.15
CA LEU A 44 8.89 14.49 -8.63
C LEU A 44 8.66 13.95 -7.23
N GLU A 45 7.83 14.64 -6.45
CA GLU A 45 7.48 14.30 -5.08
C GLU A 45 6.08 13.67 -5.02
N GLY A 46 5.52 13.24 -6.16
CA GLY A 46 4.18 12.66 -6.21
C GLY A 46 3.07 13.65 -5.81
N GLU A 47 3.33 14.95 -5.91
CA GLU A 47 2.45 16.04 -5.49
C GLU A 47 1.27 16.28 -6.43
N GLY A 48 1.27 15.67 -7.62
CA GLY A 48 0.32 15.91 -8.70
C GLY A 48 0.67 17.19 -9.48
N ASN A 49 -0.17 17.53 -10.47
CA ASN A 49 0.09 18.70 -11.33
C ASN A 49 -0.91 19.85 -11.14
N GLY A 50 -1.71 19.82 -10.06
CA GLY A 50 -2.77 20.79 -9.80
C GLY A 50 -3.95 20.73 -10.79
N ALA A 51 -3.93 19.81 -11.77
CA ALA A 51 -4.93 19.65 -12.80
C ALA A 51 -5.49 18.22 -12.80
N GLY A 52 -5.34 17.47 -13.89
CA GLY A 52 -5.89 16.13 -14.03
C GLY A 52 -5.05 15.03 -13.36
N ALA A 53 -3.76 15.26 -13.14
CA ALA A 53 -2.89 14.25 -12.54
C ALA A 53 -2.96 14.36 -11.00
N PRO A 54 -3.45 13.32 -10.31
CA PRO A 54 -3.60 13.35 -8.86
C PRO A 54 -2.28 13.32 -8.12
N ARG A 55 -2.32 13.76 -6.86
CA ARG A 55 -1.31 13.44 -5.86
C ARG A 55 -1.27 11.93 -5.63
N LEU A 56 -0.06 11.39 -5.58
CA LEU A 56 0.25 10.01 -5.21
C LEU A 56 0.89 9.91 -3.82
N ALA A 57 1.67 10.92 -3.44
CA ALA A 57 2.41 10.93 -2.19
C ALA A 57 1.51 10.78 -0.96
N GLY A 58 1.90 9.86 -0.08
CA GLY A 58 1.22 9.55 1.17
C GLY A 58 -0.08 8.76 1.02
N LEU A 59 -0.55 8.48 -0.20
CA LEU A 59 -1.74 7.63 -0.37
C LEU A 59 -1.46 6.19 0.08
N ASP A 60 -2.47 5.54 0.67
CA ASP A 60 -2.35 4.16 1.11
C ASP A 60 -1.91 3.21 -0.03
N MET A 61 -0.92 2.36 0.27
CA MET A 61 -0.36 1.37 -0.66
C MET A 61 -1.44 0.47 -1.27
N GLY A 62 -2.37 -0.01 -0.44
CA GLY A 62 -3.45 -0.89 -0.88
C GLY A 62 -4.42 -0.16 -1.80
N TYR A 63 -4.75 1.10 -1.49
CA TYR A 63 -5.57 1.95 -2.35
C TYR A 63 -4.90 2.14 -3.71
N MET A 64 -3.63 2.55 -3.72
CA MET A 64 -2.86 2.78 -4.94
C MET A 64 -2.77 1.53 -5.81
N THR A 65 -2.46 0.39 -5.18
CA THR A 65 -2.39 -0.91 -5.88
C THR A 65 -3.71 -1.22 -6.55
N ARG A 66 -4.85 -1.08 -5.84
CA ARG A 66 -6.19 -1.29 -6.43
C ARG A 66 -6.51 -0.32 -7.56
N GLN A 67 -5.98 0.91 -7.54
CA GLN A 67 -6.19 1.84 -8.65
C GLN A 67 -5.44 1.41 -9.91
N LEU A 68 -4.16 1.04 -9.77
CA LEU A 68 -3.35 0.54 -10.90
C LEU A 68 -3.94 -0.77 -11.47
N GLU A 69 -4.38 -1.68 -10.60
CA GLU A 69 -5.11 -2.89 -11.03
C GLU A 69 -6.41 -2.53 -11.76
N GLY A 70 -7.16 -1.56 -11.25
CA GLY A 70 -8.39 -1.09 -11.89
C GLY A 70 -8.16 -0.54 -13.31
N TYR A 71 -7.09 0.22 -13.52
CA TYR A 71 -6.69 0.67 -14.86
C TYR A 71 -6.28 -0.50 -15.75
N ALA A 72 -5.42 -1.40 -15.26
CA ALA A 72 -4.97 -2.55 -16.04
C ALA A 72 -6.12 -3.47 -16.49
N ALA A 73 -7.13 -3.62 -15.64
CA ALA A 73 -8.33 -4.40 -15.92
C ALA A 73 -9.41 -3.66 -16.73
N GLY A 74 -9.22 -2.36 -17.03
CA GLY A 74 -10.24 -1.53 -17.70
C GLY A 74 -11.49 -1.25 -16.85
N LEU A 75 -11.38 -1.43 -15.53
CA LEU A 75 -12.42 -1.07 -14.56
C LEU A 75 -12.40 0.42 -14.20
N ARG A 76 -11.29 1.09 -14.51
CA ARG A 76 -11.14 2.54 -14.40
C ARG A 76 -10.60 3.04 -15.73
N LEU A 77 -11.37 3.86 -16.43
CA LEU A 77 -10.99 4.32 -17.76
C LEU A 77 -10.12 5.57 -17.71
N HIS A 78 -8.96 5.52 -18.37
CA HIS A 78 -8.09 6.66 -18.63
C HIS A 78 -6.99 6.22 -19.62
N PRO A 79 -6.94 6.74 -20.86
CA PRO A 79 -6.09 6.19 -21.92
C PRO A 79 -4.62 6.00 -21.53
N GLU A 80 -4.02 7.02 -20.92
CA GLU A 80 -2.63 7.03 -20.48
C GLU A 80 -2.41 6.02 -19.35
N MET A 81 -3.17 6.12 -18.26
CA MET A 81 -2.98 5.25 -17.10
C MET A 81 -3.32 3.79 -17.39
N GLU A 82 -4.25 3.49 -18.31
CA GLU A 82 -4.48 2.14 -18.80
C GLU A 82 -3.26 1.60 -19.56
N ALA A 83 -2.70 2.38 -20.48
CA ALA A 83 -1.53 2.00 -21.26
C ALA A 83 -0.30 1.76 -20.39
N ILE A 84 -0.14 2.54 -19.32
CA ILE A 84 0.93 2.38 -18.33
C ILE A 84 0.67 1.14 -17.49
N SER A 85 -0.49 1.07 -16.84
CA SER A 85 -0.81 0.02 -15.86
C SER A 85 -0.81 -1.38 -16.48
N ARG A 86 -1.29 -1.54 -17.73
CA ARG A 86 -1.27 -2.82 -18.45
C ARG A 86 0.13 -3.36 -18.71
N ARG A 87 1.15 -2.49 -18.80
CA ARG A 87 2.54 -2.89 -19.04
C ARG A 87 3.30 -3.20 -17.75
N LEU A 88 2.87 -2.64 -16.62
CA LEU A 88 3.42 -2.99 -15.32
C LEU A 88 2.91 -4.36 -14.87
N SER A 89 3.81 -5.18 -14.34
CA SER A 89 3.42 -6.42 -13.65
C SER A 89 2.68 -6.11 -12.34
N ALA A 90 1.97 -7.09 -11.77
CA ALA A 90 1.34 -6.93 -10.46
C ALA A 90 2.37 -6.57 -9.37
N ALA A 91 3.57 -7.17 -9.44
CA ALA A 91 4.66 -6.84 -8.54
C ALA A 91 5.15 -5.39 -8.70
N ASP A 92 5.27 -4.88 -9.93
CA ASP A 92 5.65 -3.50 -10.18
C ASP A 92 4.60 -2.51 -9.65
N ARG A 93 3.31 -2.79 -9.86
CA ARG A 93 2.21 -1.96 -9.35
C ARG A 93 2.22 -1.91 -7.82
N MET A 94 2.49 -3.03 -7.16
CA MET A 94 2.66 -3.07 -5.70
C MET A 94 3.89 -2.28 -5.26
N ALA A 95 5.04 -2.47 -5.93
CA ALA A 95 6.29 -1.82 -5.57
C ALA A 95 6.21 -0.29 -5.69
N VAL A 96 5.69 0.23 -6.81
CA VAL A 96 5.53 1.69 -7.00
C VAL A 96 4.47 2.27 -6.06
N SER A 97 3.45 1.50 -5.70
CA SER A 97 2.46 1.88 -4.69
C SER A 97 3.08 1.99 -3.30
N ALA A 98 3.97 1.05 -2.93
CA ALA A 98 4.69 1.11 -1.66
C ALA A 98 5.54 2.38 -1.57
N TYR A 99 6.28 2.67 -2.63
CA TYR A 99 7.16 3.84 -2.71
C TYR A 99 6.41 5.16 -2.49
N TYR A 100 5.33 5.42 -3.24
CA TYR A 100 4.55 6.65 -3.08
C TYR A 100 3.80 6.72 -1.74
N SER A 101 3.40 5.57 -1.17
CA SER A 101 2.77 5.55 0.16
C SER A 101 3.72 5.98 1.28
N GLU A 102 5.04 5.83 1.07
CA GLU A 102 6.05 6.24 2.03
C GLU A 102 6.46 7.70 1.90
N MET A 103 6.13 8.35 0.78
CA MET A 103 6.43 9.77 0.57
C MET A 103 5.70 10.66 1.59
N PRO A 104 6.32 11.78 2.01
CA PRO A 104 5.66 12.76 2.86
C PRO A 104 4.38 13.31 2.22
N PHE A 105 3.35 13.49 3.04
CA PHE A 105 2.19 14.28 2.66
C PHE A 105 2.39 15.70 3.18
N ASP A 106 2.69 16.63 2.29
CA ASP A 106 2.62 18.06 2.60
C ASP A 106 1.29 18.60 2.06
N PRO A 107 0.32 19.01 2.89
CA PRO A 107 -0.86 19.68 2.39
C PRO A 107 -0.45 21.05 1.81
N LEU A 108 -0.04 21.07 0.53
CA LEU A 108 0.24 22.30 -0.20
C LEU A 108 -0.96 23.23 0.01
N ALA A 109 -0.68 24.36 0.65
CA ALA A 109 -1.67 25.31 1.08
C ALA A 109 -2.35 25.95 -0.15
N THR A 110 -3.61 25.63 -0.39
CA THR A 110 -4.48 26.59 -1.07
C THR A 110 -4.96 27.62 -0.05
N GLU A 111 -4.72 28.89 -0.37
CA GLU A 111 -4.78 30.07 0.50
C GLU A 111 -6.19 30.47 0.99
N THR A 112 -7.27 29.82 0.55
CA THR A 112 -8.63 30.19 0.99
C THR A 112 -9.46 28.98 1.37
N ALA A 113 -9.77 28.88 2.67
CA ALA A 113 -10.74 27.94 3.20
C ALA A 113 -12.09 28.13 2.48
N ARG A 114 -12.59 27.08 1.83
CA ARG A 114 -13.89 27.11 1.18
C ARG A 114 -14.97 26.77 2.20
N ALA A 115 -16.13 27.43 2.11
CA ALA A 115 -17.26 27.08 2.96
C ALA A 115 -17.70 25.63 2.69
N ALA A 116 -17.83 24.85 3.76
CA ALA A 116 -18.22 23.45 3.68
C ALA A 116 -19.62 23.30 3.03
N PRO A 117 -19.74 22.57 1.91
CA PRO A 117 -21.04 22.27 1.36
C PRO A 117 -21.78 21.32 2.33
N PRO A 118 -23.09 21.49 2.57
CA PRO A 118 -23.84 20.65 3.50
C PRO A 118 -23.68 19.15 3.23
N ILE A 119 -23.56 18.76 1.95
CA ILE A 119 -23.39 17.37 1.56
C ILE A 119 -22.11 16.72 2.11
N TYR A 120 -21.02 17.48 2.30
CA TYR A 120 -19.78 16.92 2.82
C TYR A 120 -19.89 16.57 4.31
N VAL A 121 -20.54 17.45 5.09
CA VAL A 121 -20.56 17.39 6.56
C VAL A 121 -21.81 16.70 7.09
N LYS A 122 -22.95 16.83 6.41
CA LYS A 122 -24.26 16.35 6.87
C LYS A 122 -24.88 15.31 5.93
N GLY A 123 -24.32 15.13 4.73
CA GLY A 123 -24.96 14.33 3.71
C GLY A 123 -26.33 14.88 3.31
N ASP A 124 -27.19 13.99 2.83
CA ASP A 124 -28.59 14.24 2.58
C ASP A 124 -29.38 12.92 2.77
N PRO A 125 -29.89 12.66 3.98
CA PRO A 125 -30.62 11.43 4.29
C PRO A 125 -31.86 11.22 3.43
N SER A 126 -32.50 12.29 2.94
CA SER A 126 -33.69 12.19 2.09
C SER A 126 -33.38 11.55 0.73
N ARG A 127 -32.12 11.67 0.27
CA ARG A 127 -31.59 11.00 -0.91
C ARG A 127 -30.78 9.74 -0.57
N GLY A 128 -30.66 9.36 0.71
CA GLY A 128 -29.77 8.28 1.13
C GLY A 128 -28.29 8.60 0.84
N LEU A 129 -27.89 9.86 0.99
CA LEU A 129 -26.51 10.31 0.90
C LEU A 129 -25.94 10.47 2.30
N LEU A 130 -24.92 9.68 2.62
CA LEU A 130 -24.13 9.87 3.83
C LEU A 130 -23.20 11.08 3.69
N PRO A 131 -22.83 11.75 4.79
CA PRO A 131 -21.74 12.71 4.80
C PRO A 131 -20.47 12.10 4.19
N CYS A 132 -19.76 12.87 3.36
CA CYS A 132 -18.45 12.45 2.84
C CYS A 132 -17.44 12.26 3.99
N ALA A 133 -17.53 13.12 5.00
CA ALA A 133 -16.66 13.12 6.17
C ALA A 133 -16.74 11.82 6.99
N ASP A 134 -17.87 11.10 6.96
CA ASP A 134 -18.04 9.85 7.72
C ASP A 134 -17.09 8.75 7.25
N CYS A 135 -16.66 8.78 5.99
CA CYS A 135 -15.72 7.79 5.45
C CYS A 135 -14.36 8.40 5.11
N HIS A 136 -14.33 9.63 4.60
CA HIS A 136 -13.10 10.29 4.14
C HIS A 136 -12.48 11.22 5.18
N GLY A 137 -13.08 11.36 6.37
CA GLY A 137 -12.57 12.21 7.43
C GLY A 137 -13.05 13.66 7.34
N VAL A 138 -13.07 14.34 8.49
CA VAL A 138 -13.57 15.72 8.61
C VAL A 138 -12.66 16.68 7.84
N GLU A 139 -11.36 16.42 7.86
CA GLU A 139 -10.34 17.17 7.13
C GLU A 139 -9.92 16.45 5.83
N GLY A 140 -10.67 15.45 5.38
CA GLY A 140 -10.38 14.73 4.14
C GLY A 140 -9.12 13.86 4.21
N GLU A 141 -8.69 13.51 5.42
CA GLU A 141 -7.51 12.70 5.73
C GLU A 141 -7.59 11.26 5.20
N GLY A 142 -8.80 10.75 4.95
CA GLY A 142 -9.01 9.35 4.59
C GLY A 142 -8.84 8.41 5.78
N VAL A 143 -9.37 7.19 5.63
CA VAL A 143 -9.37 6.16 6.67
C VAL A 143 -9.01 4.81 6.03
N GLY A 144 -7.77 4.39 6.25
CA GLY A 144 -7.26 3.10 5.80
C GLY A 144 -7.33 2.89 4.28
N PRO A 145 -7.32 1.62 3.82
CA PRO A 145 -7.22 1.30 2.40
C PRO A 145 -8.52 1.60 1.61
N ALA A 146 -9.68 1.51 2.24
CA ALA A 146 -10.97 1.65 1.55
C ALA A 146 -11.33 3.11 1.24
N ASN A 147 -10.92 4.05 2.11
CA ASN A 147 -11.33 5.44 2.04
C ASN A 147 -10.09 6.32 1.84
N PRO A 148 -9.69 6.64 0.60
CA PRO A 148 -8.50 7.44 0.34
C PRO A 148 -8.64 8.86 0.87
N ALA A 149 -7.49 9.49 1.13
CA ALA A 149 -7.41 10.92 1.39
C ALA A 149 -7.94 11.71 0.18
N LEU A 150 -8.76 12.72 0.47
CA LEU A 150 -9.28 13.67 -0.51
C LEU A 150 -8.57 15.03 -0.43
N ALA A 151 -8.05 15.38 0.75
CA ALA A 151 -7.30 16.60 0.96
C ALA A 151 -6.04 16.65 0.09
N GLY A 152 -5.71 17.85 -0.40
CA GLY A 152 -4.56 18.06 -1.28
C GLY A 152 -4.67 17.41 -2.66
N GLN A 153 -5.76 16.71 -2.99
CA GLN A 153 -6.01 16.27 -4.36
C GLN A 153 -6.50 17.43 -5.23
N PRO A 154 -6.15 17.47 -6.53
CA PRO A 154 -6.67 18.49 -7.42
C PRO A 154 -8.21 18.45 -7.50
N ALA A 155 -8.85 19.62 -7.38
CA ALA A 155 -10.32 19.70 -7.47
C ALA A 155 -10.84 19.16 -8.81
N ALA A 156 -10.14 19.43 -9.92
CA ALA A 156 -10.50 18.92 -11.24
C ALA A 156 -10.43 17.39 -11.29
N TYR A 157 -9.40 16.78 -10.70
CA TYR A 157 -9.29 15.34 -10.57
C TYR A 157 -10.46 14.75 -9.76
N LEU A 158 -10.77 15.31 -8.58
CA LEU A 158 -11.86 14.83 -7.73
C LEU A 158 -13.22 14.91 -8.44
N ALA A 159 -13.52 16.02 -9.10
CA ALA A 159 -14.74 16.19 -9.89
C ALA A 159 -14.83 15.18 -11.04
N ALA A 160 -13.70 14.94 -11.72
CA ALA A 160 -13.63 13.94 -12.78
C ALA A 160 -13.89 12.51 -12.25
N GLN A 161 -13.40 12.17 -11.05
CA GLN A 161 -13.64 10.85 -10.45
C GLN A 161 -15.12 10.62 -10.13
N LEU A 162 -15.77 11.58 -9.45
CA LEU A 162 -17.22 11.56 -9.18
C LEU A 162 -18.04 11.43 -10.47
N SER A 163 -17.64 12.17 -11.50
CA SER A 163 -18.31 12.11 -12.80
C SER A 163 -18.08 10.78 -13.52
N ALA A 164 -16.89 10.18 -13.42
CA ALA A 164 -16.57 8.90 -14.03
C ALA A 164 -17.39 7.76 -13.41
N TRP A 165 -17.57 7.74 -12.10
CA TRP A 165 -18.50 6.80 -11.44
C TRP A 165 -19.93 6.97 -11.94
N ARG A 166 -20.40 8.22 -12.02
CA ARG A 166 -21.75 8.54 -12.52
C ARG A 166 -21.98 8.10 -13.97
N ARG A 167 -20.93 8.08 -14.80
CA ARG A 167 -20.97 7.58 -16.20
C ARG A 167 -20.65 6.09 -16.34
N GLY A 168 -20.33 5.39 -15.24
CA GLY A 168 -19.92 3.99 -15.28
C GLY A 168 -18.53 3.75 -15.87
N GLU A 169 -17.71 4.79 -16.00
CA GLU A 169 -16.32 4.74 -16.50
C GLU A 169 -15.33 4.35 -15.39
N ARG A 170 -15.75 4.43 -14.13
CA ARG A 170 -15.03 3.91 -12.96
C ARG A 170 -15.94 2.96 -12.21
N ARG A 171 -15.47 1.72 -12.01
CA ARG A 171 -16.25 0.57 -11.48
C ARG A 171 -15.44 -0.30 -10.52
N ASN A 172 -14.37 0.26 -9.95
CA ASN A 172 -13.44 -0.44 -9.06
C ASN A 172 -13.61 -0.08 -7.58
N ASP A 173 -14.75 0.48 -7.18
CA ASP A 173 -15.07 0.80 -5.80
C ASP A 173 -15.74 -0.39 -5.07
N PRO A 174 -15.23 -0.80 -3.89
CA PRO A 174 -15.81 -1.91 -3.14
C PRO A 174 -17.30 -1.70 -2.84
N GLY A 175 -18.12 -2.71 -3.17
CA GLY A 175 -19.57 -2.66 -2.91
C GLY A 175 -20.33 -1.59 -3.68
N ASN A 176 -19.74 -0.96 -4.72
CA ASN A 176 -20.33 0.13 -5.50
C ASN A 176 -20.72 1.37 -4.66
N VAL A 177 -20.08 1.58 -3.50
CA VAL A 177 -20.42 2.67 -2.57
C VAL A 177 -20.30 4.04 -3.24
N MET A 178 -19.16 4.32 -3.89
CA MET A 178 -18.93 5.61 -4.55
C MET A 178 -19.70 5.73 -5.85
N THR A 179 -19.94 4.61 -6.55
CA THR A 179 -20.84 4.58 -7.70
C THR A 179 -22.24 5.06 -7.30
N VAL A 180 -22.81 4.49 -6.24
CA VAL A 180 -24.14 4.82 -5.73
C VAL A 180 -24.22 6.27 -5.23
N ILE A 181 -23.21 6.73 -4.48
CA ILE A 181 -23.14 8.14 -4.03
C ILE A 181 -23.11 9.08 -5.24
N SER A 182 -22.24 8.81 -6.21
CA SER A 182 -22.04 9.70 -7.37
C SER A 182 -23.28 9.81 -8.26
N LEU A 183 -24.08 8.74 -8.37
CA LEU A 183 -25.34 8.76 -9.12
C LEU A 183 -26.39 9.71 -8.52
N ARG A 184 -26.28 10.05 -7.24
CA ARG A 184 -27.24 10.89 -6.51
C ARG A 184 -26.81 12.35 -6.37
N LEU A 185 -25.58 12.67 -6.81
CA LEU A 185 -25.06 14.03 -6.83
C LEU A 185 -25.42 14.72 -8.16
N SER A 186 -25.84 15.98 -8.07
CA SER A 186 -25.91 16.88 -9.23
C SER A 186 -24.51 17.33 -9.66
N ALA A 187 -24.37 17.80 -10.90
CA ALA A 187 -23.09 18.35 -11.40
C ALA A 187 -22.57 19.49 -10.52
N ARG A 188 -23.47 20.39 -10.09
CA ARG A 188 -23.13 21.50 -9.18
C ARG A 188 -22.64 21.00 -7.82
N GLU A 189 -23.22 19.93 -7.29
CA GLU A 189 -22.76 19.34 -6.02
C GLU A 189 -21.39 18.69 -6.17
N ILE A 190 -21.14 17.99 -7.29
CA ILE A 190 -19.81 17.44 -7.64
C ILE A 190 -18.75 18.53 -7.64
N ASP A 191 -19.00 19.64 -8.34
CA ASP A 191 -18.04 20.74 -8.41
C ASP A 191 -17.77 21.34 -7.02
N ARG A 192 -18.82 21.55 -6.22
CA ARG A 192 -18.68 22.14 -4.87
C ARG A 192 -17.97 21.21 -3.89
N VAL A 193 -18.28 19.92 -3.90
CA VAL A 193 -17.65 18.95 -2.99
C VAL A 193 -16.20 18.71 -3.38
N ALA A 194 -15.89 18.59 -4.67
CA ALA A 194 -14.53 18.46 -5.16
C ALA A 194 -13.70 19.71 -4.83
N ALA A 195 -14.27 20.90 -5.05
CA ALA A 195 -13.66 22.16 -4.69
C ALA A 195 -13.37 22.27 -3.19
N TYR A 196 -14.31 21.88 -2.34
CA TYR A 196 -14.15 21.92 -0.89
C TYR A 196 -13.12 20.90 -0.41
N ALA A 197 -13.24 19.64 -0.83
CA ALA A 197 -12.35 18.56 -0.41
C ALA A 197 -10.88 18.84 -0.79
N ALA A 198 -10.63 19.39 -1.99
CA ALA A 198 -9.31 19.82 -2.41
C ALA A 198 -8.70 20.93 -1.54
N SER A 199 -9.52 21.72 -0.84
CA SER A 199 -9.05 22.79 0.06
C SER A 199 -8.80 22.33 1.49
N LEU A 200 -9.13 21.08 1.81
CA LEU A 200 -8.88 20.50 3.13
C LEU A 200 -7.39 20.18 3.33
N ARG A 201 -7.00 20.02 4.59
CA ARG A 201 -5.59 19.89 5.01
C ARG A 201 -5.27 18.55 5.70
N GLY A 202 -6.24 17.67 5.85
CA GLY A 202 -6.05 16.38 6.53
C GLY A 202 -5.13 15.48 5.74
N GLY A 203 -3.97 15.14 6.29
CA GLY A 203 -3.09 14.14 5.69
C GLY A 203 -3.48 12.73 6.07
N PRO A 204 -3.25 11.72 5.19
CA PRO A 204 -3.41 10.33 5.55
C PRO A 204 -2.62 10.04 6.83
N GLN A 205 -3.33 9.51 7.82
CA GLN A 205 -2.76 9.17 9.12
C GLN A 205 -1.78 8.01 8.88
N ARG A 206 -0.48 8.31 8.86
CA ARG A 206 0.53 7.25 8.90
C ARG A 206 0.37 6.57 10.27
N PRO A 207 0.26 5.23 10.34
CA PRO A 207 0.65 4.56 11.57
C PRO A 207 2.04 5.09 11.92
N GLU A 208 2.27 5.46 13.18
CA GLU A 208 3.58 5.93 13.62
C GLU A 208 4.66 5.00 13.05
N SER A 209 5.77 5.58 12.57
CA SER A 209 6.80 4.85 11.83
C SER A 209 7.12 3.53 12.53
N ARG A 210 7.47 2.48 11.77
CA ARG A 210 7.83 1.18 12.38
C ARG A 210 8.86 1.35 13.50
N GLU A 211 9.77 2.32 13.35
CA GLU A 211 10.73 2.74 14.37
C GLU A 211 10.08 3.36 15.61
N ALA A 212 9.14 4.30 15.46
CA ALA A 212 8.36 4.86 16.57
C ALA A 212 7.53 3.78 17.28
N SER A 213 6.83 2.94 16.52
CA SER A 213 6.09 1.78 17.04
C SER A 213 6.99 0.74 17.73
N LEU A 214 8.26 0.62 17.33
CA LEU A 214 9.25 -0.26 17.98
C LEU A 214 9.87 0.39 19.21
N ALA A 215 10.09 1.71 19.20
CA ALA A 215 10.56 2.48 20.35
C ALA A 215 9.52 2.45 21.47
N GLU A 216 8.26 2.72 21.15
CA GLU A 216 7.15 2.69 22.10
C GLU A 216 6.92 1.27 22.68
N ARG A 217 7.14 0.23 21.86
CA ARG A 217 7.19 -1.15 22.37
C ARG A 217 8.40 -1.41 23.27
N ARG A 218 9.57 -0.82 23.03
CA ARG A 218 10.73 -1.00 23.94
C ARG A 218 10.52 -0.33 25.29
N ASP A 219 9.71 0.73 25.34
CA ASP A 219 9.45 1.50 26.55
C ASP A 219 8.22 1.00 27.35
N ASP A 220 7.47 0.02 26.85
CA ASP A 220 6.36 -0.60 27.59
C ASP A 220 6.91 -1.44 28.78
N PRO A 221 6.61 -1.09 30.04
CA PRO A 221 7.13 -1.77 31.22
C PRO A 221 6.72 -3.26 31.30
N ARG A 222 5.71 -3.69 30.55
CA ARG A 222 5.31 -5.10 30.46
C ARG A 222 6.27 -5.94 29.62
N ASN A 223 7.07 -5.32 28.76
CA ASN A 223 8.03 -6.04 27.91
C ASN A 223 9.31 -6.45 28.66
N GLY A 224 9.55 -5.91 29.85
CA GLY A 224 10.54 -6.43 30.80
C GLY A 224 10.07 -7.68 31.56
N ALA A 225 8.78 -8.01 31.53
CA ALA A 225 8.21 -9.14 32.28
C ALA A 225 8.35 -10.50 31.57
N SER A 226 8.95 -10.54 30.38
CA SER A 226 9.21 -11.79 29.62
C SER A 226 10.67 -12.23 29.60
N ALA A 227 11.55 -11.59 30.35
CA ALA A 227 12.91 -12.10 30.52
C ALA A 227 12.84 -13.46 31.25
N PRO A 228 13.35 -14.56 30.67
CA PRO A 228 13.42 -15.82 31.38
C PRO A 228 14.33 -15.65 32.61
N PRO A 229 13.99 -16.24 33.77
CA PRO A 229 14.80 -16.11 34.96
C PRO A 229 16.22 -16.65 34.71
N PRO A 230 17.26 -16.08 35.32
CA PRO A 230 18.62 -16.56 35.14
C PRO A 230 18.70 -18.01 35.61
N HIS A 231 19.26 -18.87 34.76
CA HIS A 231 19.54 -20.26 35.13
C HIS A 231 20.53 -20.27 36.30
N GLU A 232 20.08 -20.70 37.48
CA GLU A 232 20.98 -20.99 38.58
C GLU A 232 21.91 -22.15 38.16
N ALA A 233 23.21 -21.93 38.32
CA ALA A 233 24.22 -22.94 38.05
C ALA A 233 24.06 -24.08 39.06
N GLY A 234 23.61 -25.24 38.58
CA GLY A 234 23.58 -26.47 39.36
C GLY A 234 25.00 -26.92 39.77
N PRO A 235 25.14 -27.62 40.91
CA PRO A 235 26.45 -27.95 41.46
C PRO A 235 27.23 -28.93 40.57
N PRO A 236 28.58 -28.90 40.60
CA PRO A 236 29.40 -29.71 39.72
C PRO A 236 29.30 -31.21 40.06
N ALA A 237 29.19 -32.03 39.01
CA ALA A 237 29.18 -33.48 39.12
C ALA A 237 30.57 -34.01 39.54
N ALA A 238 30.56 -34.87 40.57
CA ALA A 238 31.73 -35.55 41.09
C ALA A 238 32.26 -36.62 40.12
N ALA A 239 33.57 -36.83 40.17
CA ALA A 239 34.33 -37.70 39.28
C ALA A 239 34.22 -39.20 39.63
N ASP A 240 34.28 -40.00 38.56
CA ASP A 240 35.00 -41.28 38.41
C ASP A 240 34.43 -42.56 39.09
N ARG A 241 34.05 -43.58 38.29
CA ARG A 241 34.86 -44.83 38.08
C ARG A 241 34.11 -46.06 37.51
N LEU A 242 34.79 -46.69 36.53
CA LEU A 242 34.83 -48.14 36.15
C LEU A 242 33.56 -48.72 35.47
N GLY A 243 33.56 -49.52 34.39
CA GLY A 243 34.56 -50.34 33.70
C GLY A 243 33.84 -51.60 33.14
N TYR A 244 34.38 -52.22 32.06
CA TYR A 244 33.92 -53.45 31.35
C TYR A 244 32.76 -53.26 30.35
N GLY A 245 32.74 -53.82 29.13
CA GLY A 245 33.53 -54.87 28.48
C GLY A 245 32.62 -55.59 27.48
N GLU A 246 33.15 -55.94 26.30
CA GLU A 246 32.48 -56.47 25.10
C GLU A 246 31.54 -57.69 25.30
N HIS A 247 30.39 -57.73 24.59
CA HIS A 247 29.92 -58.94 23.86
C HIS A 247 28.67 -58.70 22.98
N LEU A 248 28.80 -58.98 21.67
CA LEU A 248 27.72 -59.30 20.72
C LEU A 248 27.70 -60.85 20.59
N PRO A 249 26.58 -61.60 20.45
CA PRO A 249 25.82 -61.77 19.17
C PRO A 249 24.33 -62.21 19.40
N PRO A 250 23.62 -62.89 18.47
CA PRO A 250 23.22 -62.52 17.10
C PRO A 250 21.67 -62.51 16.89
N HIS A 251 21.26 -62.02 15.72
CA HIS A 251 19.89 -62.01 15.16
C HIS A 251 19.25 -63.41 14.98
N PRO A 252 17.91 -63.51 15.05
CA PRO A 252 17.14 -64.57 14.40
C PRO A 252 16.34 -64.08 13.19
N SER A 253 16.24 -64.99 12.23
CA SER A 253 15.68 -64.93 10.88
C SER A 253 14.16 -64.90 10.83
N GLU A 254 13.62 -64.33 9.74
CA GLU A 254 12.21 -64.46 9.33
C GLU A 254 11.82 -65.92 9.00
N PRO A 255 10.50 -66.20 8.97
CA PRO A 255 9.97 -67.06 7.92
C PRO A 255 8.79 -66.43 7.17
N SER A 256 8.82 -66.68 5.87
CA SER A 256 7.79 -66.49 4.85
C SER A 256 6.59 -67.42 5.02
N GLY A 257 5.40 -66.92 4.69
CA GLY A 257 4.40 -67.64 3.87
C GLY A 257 3.14 -68.16 4.58
N SER A 258 2.00 -67.56 4.25
CA SER A 258 0.90 -68.16 3.45
C SER A 258 -0.07 -67.08 3.02
#